data_AF-A0A5K1F5P2-F1
#
_entry.id   AF-A0A5K1F5P2-F1
#
_cell.length_a   1.000
_cell.length_b   1.000
_cell.length_c   1.000
_cell.angle_alpha   90.00
_cell.angle_beta   90.00
_cell.angle_gamma   90.00
#
_symmetry.space_group_name_H-M   'P 1'
#
loop_
_entity.id
_entity.type
_entity.pdbx_description
1 polymer ?
#
loop_
_entity_poly.entity_id
_entity_poly.type
_entity_poly.pdbx_seq_one_letter_code
_entity_poly.pdbx_strand_id
1 'polypeptide(L)'
;IVNAPRGAVQSPDDVFEVFYIDYGNQEAIPYSRLRPLDPSVSSAPGLAQLCSLAYIKVPTLEEDFGHEAAQYLSECTLGSSKELMARVEDRDTSGGKVKGQGTGTVLIVTLVDAEEDSSINAAMLR
;
A
#
# COMPACT_ATOMS: atom_id res chain seq x y z
N ILE A 1 12.56 -0.97 0.71
CA ILE A 1 13.10 -0.57 2.04
C ILE A 1 13.24 -1.84 2.88
N VAL A 2 14.37 -2.03 3.55
CA VAL A 2 14.62 -3.20 4.40
C VAL A 2 14.71 -2.73 5.85
N ASN A 3 13.87 -3.29 6.72
CA ASN A 3 13.95 -3.10 8.17
C ASN A 3 14.66 -4.31 8.79
N ALA A 4 15.82 -4.06 9.38
CA ALA A 4 16.62 -5.10 10.03
C ALA A 4 16.31 -5.16 11.55
N PRO A 5 16.27 -6.36 12.15
CA PRO A 5 16.50 -6.51 13.58
C PRO A 5 17.85 -5.87 13.96
N ARG A 6 17.97 -5.33 15.18
CA ARG A 6 19.22 -4.68 15.61
C ARG A 6 20.34 -5.73 15.69
N GLY A 7 21.32 -5.69 14.77
CA GLY A 7 22.47 -6.58 14.78
C GLY A 7 23.11 -6.74 13.40
N ALA A 8 24.31 -7.34 13.36
CA ALA A 8 24.91 -7.79 12.11
C ALA A 8 24.22 -9.09 11.66
N VAL A 9 24.09 -9.29 10.34
CA VAL A 9 23.63 -10.54 9.74
C VAL A 9 24.54 -11.67 10.22
N GLN A 10 23.97 -12.72 10.83
CA GLN A 10 24.66 -13.90 11.32
C GLN A 10 24.47 -15.11 10.40
N SER A 11 23.33 -15.18 9.70
CA SER A 11 22.93 -16.32 8.89
C SER A 11 22.25 -15.91 7.57
N PRO A 12 22.40 -16.67 6.47
CA PRO A 12 21.58 -16.49 5.27
C PRO A 12 20.07 -16.68 5.49
N ASP A 13 19.68 -17.32 6.59
CA ASP A 13 18.27 -17.55 6.97
C ASP A 13 17.72 -16.48 7.91
N ASP A 14 18.54 -15.49 8.31
CA ASP A 14 18.06 -14.36 9.11
C ASP A 14 16.93 -13.64 8.35
N VAL A 15 15.80 -13.40 9.03
CA VAL A 15 14.59 -12.87 8.40
C VAL A 15 14.55 -11.34 8.52
N PHE A 16 14.18 -10.69 7.43
CA PHE A 16 14.07 -9.24 7.30
C PHE A 16 12.68 -8.86 6.79
N GLU A 17 12.15 -7.76 7.33
CA GLU A 17 10.93 -7.14 6.80
C GLU A 17 11.31 -6.25 5.60
N VAL A 18 10.68 -6.49 4.46
CA VAL A 18 10.88 -5.74 3.22
C VAL A 18 9.60 -5.05 2.82
N PHE A 19 9.70 -3.75 2.50
CA PHE A 19 8.67 -2.97 1.83
C PHE A 19 9.07 -2.75 0.37
N TYR A 20 8.25 -3.23 -0.55
CA TYR A 20 8.46 -3.10 -2.00
C TYR A 20 7.99 -1.72 -2.46
N ILE A 21 8.92 -0.79 -2.67
CA ILE A 21 8.61 0.64 -2.87
C ILE A 21 7.82 0.95 -4.15
N ASP A 22 7.80 0.02 -5.11
CA ASP A 22 7.10 0.20 -6.39
C ASP A 22 5.69 -0.41 -6.38
N TYR A 23 5.40 -1.27 -5.40
CA TYR A 23 4.13 -2.00 -5.30
C TYR A 23 3.36 -1.71 -4.00
N GLY A 24 4.05 -1.31 -2.92
CA GLY A 24 3.47 -0.99 -1.63
C GLY A 24 3.25 -2.19 -0.70
N ASN A 25 3.42 -3.43 -1.17
CA ASN A 25 3.29 -4.63 -0.34
C ASN A 25 4.53 -4.88 0.55
N GLN A 26 4.37 -5.78 1.52
CA GLN A 26 5.44 -6.21 2.43
C GLN A 26 5.56 -7.72 2.51
N GLU A 27 6.77 -8.18 2.82
CA GLU A 27 7.08 -9.59 3.02
C GLU A 27 8.19 -9.72 4.07
N ALA A 28 8.15 -10.79 4.86
CA ALA A 28 9.27 -11.23 5.68
C ALA A 28 10.07 -12.27 4.89
N ILE A 29 11.31 -11.95 4.50
CA ILE A 29 12.15 -12.82 3.67
C ILE A 29 13.51 -13.11 4.30
N PRO A 30 14.13 -14.27 4.00
CA PRO A 30 15.49 -14.56 4.44
C PRO A 30 16.52 -13.64 3.76
N TYR A 31 17.64 -13.40 4.44
CA TYR A 31 18.76 -12.61 3.92
C TYR A 31 19.29 -13.14 2.58
N SER A 32 19.23 -14.45 2.36
CA SER A 32 19.60 -15.09 1.09
C SER A 32 18.83 -14.58 -0.14
N ARG A 33 17.65 -13.96 0.05
CA ARG A 33 16.85 -13.31 -1.00
C ARG A 33 17.11 -11.81 -1.13
N LEU A 34 18.05 -11.25 -0.36
CA LEU A 34 18.45 -9.84 -0.39
C LEU A 34 19.80 -9.67 -1.09
N ARG A 35 19.96 -8.50 -1.72
CA ARG A 35 21.25 -8.05 -2.24
C ARG A 35 21.36 -6.53 -2.14
N PRO A 36 22.57 -5.97 -2.09
CA PRO A 36 22.78 -4.53 -2.23
C PRO A 36 22.14 -4.01 -3.52
N LEU A 37 21.51 -2.83 -3.43
CA LEU A 37 20.93 -2.17 -4.58
C LEU A 37 22.03 -1.55 -5.44
N ASP A 38 21.93 -1.70 -6.77
CA ASP A 38 22.84 -1.03 -7.69
C ASP A 38 22.61 0.50 -7.61
N PRO A 39 23.65 1.33 -7.46
CA PRO A 39 23.49 2.78 -7.46
C PRO A 39 22.75 3.32 -8.69
N SER A 40 22.85 2.65 -9.85
CA SER A 40 22.18 3.07 -11.09
C SER A 40 20.65 2.98 -11.02
N VAL A 41 20.10 2.14 -10.14
CA VAL A 41 18.64 2.00 -9.95
C VAL A 41 18.14 2.76 -8.71
N SER A 42 19.05 3.29 -7.89
CA SER A 42 18.72 3.97 -6.63
C SER A 42 18.21 5.40 -6.80
N SER A 43 18.24 5.98 -8.01
CA SER A 43 17.88 7.39 -8.24
C SER A 43 16.38 7.62 -8.44
N ALA A 44 15.60 6.59 -8.74
CA ALA A 44 14.16 6.72 -8.94
C ALA A 44 13.42 6.74 -7.59
N PRO A 45 12.43 7.63 -7.38
CA PRO A 45 11.53 7.53 -6.25
C PRO A 45 10.68 6.25 -6.38
N GLY A 46 10.26 5.69 -5.24
CA GLY A 46 9.32 4.57 -5.26
C GLY A 46 8.04 4.92 -5.99
N LEU A 47 7.54 4.00 -6.83
CA LEU A 47 6.37 4.23 -7.65
C LEU A 47 5.05 4.17 -6.86
N ALA A 48 4.99 3.38 -5.79
CA ALA A 48 3.78 3.24 -4.99
C ALA A 48 3.52 4.51 -4.16
N GLN A 49 2.29 5.01 -4.22
CA GLN A 49 1.81 6.10 -3.39
C GLN A 49 0.83 5.57 -2.35
N LEU A 50 1.02 5.97 -1.08
CA LEU A 50 0.09 5.61 -0.02
C LEU A 50 -1.18 6.47 -0.15
N CYS A 51 -2.33 5.81 -0.22
CA CYS A 51 -3.62 6.45 -0.37
C CYS A 51 -4.61 5.97 0.69
N SER A 52 -5.62 6.80 0.98
CA SER A 52 -6.82 6.44 1.74
C SER A 52 -8.05 6.84 0.95
N LEU A 53 -9.13 6.06 1.04
CA LEU A 53 -10.39 6.39 0.38
C LEU A 53 -11.08 7.56 1.09
N ALA A 54 -11.35 8.63 0.35
CA ALA A 54 -12.07 9.80 0.84
C ALA A 54 -13.51 9.46 1.26
N TYR A 55 -13.98 10.12 2.32
CA TYR A 55 -15.38 10.12 2.78
C TYR A 55 -15.98 8.77 3.20
N ILE A 56 -15.14 7.75 3.41
CA ILE A 56 -15.56 6.42 3.86
C ILE A 56 -14.95 6.13 5.23
N LYS A 57 -15.72 5.46 6.09
CA LYS A 57 -15.21 4.80 7.29
C LYS A 57 -15.50 3.30 7.14
N VAL A 58 -14.44 2.50 7.08
CA VAL A 58 -14.52 1.05 6.95
C VAL A 58 -14.37 0.41 8.34
N PRO A 59 -15.15 -0.63 8.68
CA PRO A 59 -14.92 -1.41 9.90
C PRO A 59 -13.52 -2.04 9.93
N THR A 60 -12.99 -2.30 11.13
CA THR A 60 -11.78 -3.10 11.28
C THR A 60 -12.08 -4.57 10.95
N LEU A 61 -11.05 -5.39 10.73
CA LEU A 61 -11.24 -6.81 10.40
C LEU A 61 -11.93 -7.59 11.53
N GLU A 62 -11.82 -7.11 12.76
CA GLU A 62 -12.45 -7.71 13.95
C GLU A 62 -13.91 -7.27 14.13
N GLU A 63 -14.35 -6.21 13.43
CA GLU A 63 -15.72 -5.71 13.46
C GLU A 63 -16.60 -6.42 12.42
N ASP A 64 -17.91 -6.37 12.62
CA ASP A 64 -18.88 -6.92 11.66
C ASP A 64 -18.68 -6.30 10.28
N PHE A 65 -18.71 -7.14 9.24
CA PHE A 65 -18.48 -6.79 7.84
C PHE A 65 -17.06 -6.33 7.48
N GLY A 66 -16.08 -6.42 8.40
CA GLY A 66 -14.68 -6.04 8.13
C GLY A 66 -14.04 -6.83 7.00
N HIS A 67 -14.23 -8.15 6.99
CA HIS A 67 -13.66 -9.03 5.97
C HIS A 67 -14.36 -8.84 4.62
N GLU A 68 -15.67 -8.71 4.64
CA GLU A 68 -16.51 -8.48 3.46
C GLU A 68 -16.19 -7.14 2.80
N ALA A 69 -16.01 -6.08 3.59
CA ALA A 69 -15.62 -4.77 3.08
C ALA A 69 -14.22 -4.82 2.42
N ALA A 70 -13.26 -5.50 3.04
CA ALA A 70 -11.92 -5.68 2.47
C ALA A 70 -11.96 -6.49 1.16
N GLN A 71 -12.74 -7.58 1.13
CA GLN A 71 -12.93 -8.39 -0.06
C GLN A 71 -13.59 -7.60 -1.19
N TYR A 72 -14.67 -6.87 -0.90
CA TYR A 72 -15.38 -6.07 -1.88
C TYR A 72 -14.49 -4.98 -2.48
N LEU A 73 -13.71 -4.28 -1.65
CA LEU A 73 -12.71 -3.33 -2.14
C LEU A 73 -11.70 -4.00 -3.09
N SER A 74 -11.21 -5.19 -2.72
CA SER A 74 -10.28 -5.97 -3.53
C SER A 74 -10.89 -6.35 -4.88
N GLU A 75 -12.15 -6.80 -4.91
CA GLU A 75 -12.88 -7.13 -6.14
C GLU A 75 -13.06 -5.91 -7.06
N CYS A 76 -13.43 -4.76 -6.50
CA CYS A 76 -13.61 -3.51 -7.24
C CYS A 76 -12.29 -2.92 -7.77
N THR A 77 -11.15 -3.27 -7.17
CA THR A 77 -9.84 -2.74 -7.55
C THR A 77 -9.01 -3.81 -8.25
N LEU A 78 -8.33 -4.66 -7.48
CA LEU A 78 -7.39 -5.69 -7.94
C LEU A 78 -8.06 -6.81 -8.73
N GLY A 79 -9.35 -7.08 -8.48
CA GLY A 79 -10.14 -8.09 -9.19
C GLY A 79 -10.55 -7.67 -10.59
N SER A 80 -10.44 -6.38 -10.92
CA SER A 80 -10.72 -5.85 -12.25
C SER A 80 -9.42 -5.53 -12.98
N SER A 81 -9.35 -5.79 -14.28
CA SER A 81 -8.22 -5.33 -15.11
C SER A 81 -8.39 -3.87 -15.56
N LYS A 82 -9.20 -3.09 -14.85
CA LYS A 82 -9.59 -1.74 -15.26
C LYS A 82 -8.59 -0.72 -14.75
N GLU A 83 -8.38 0.32 -15.54
CA GLU A 83 -7.64 1.50 -15.09
C GLU A 83 -8.56 2.39 -14.25
N LEU A 84 -8.06 2.78 -13.07
CA LEU A 84 -8.78 3.65 -12.15
C LEU A 84 -8.11 5.03 -12.13
N MET A 85 -8.94 6.07 -12.22
CA MET A 85 -8.52 7.44 -11.97
C MET A 85 -8.64 7.74 -10.48
N ALA A 86 -7.52 8.14 -9.86
CA ALA A 86 -7.51 8.68 -8.51
C ALA A 86 -7.62 10.20 -8.54
N ARG A 87 -8.74 10.75 -8.06
CA ARG A 87 -8.90 12.19 -7.81
C ARG A 87 -8.46 12.47 -6.37
N VAL A 88 -7.50 13.39 -6.21
CA VAL A 88 -6.97 13.77 -4.90
C VAL A 88 -7.87 14.84 -4.29
N GLU A 89 -8.54 14.49 -3.19
CA GLU A 89 -9.43 15.37 -2.44
C GLU A 89 -8.67 16.14 -1.35
N ASP A 90 -7.70 15.47 -0.70
CA ASP A 90 -6.86 16.07 0.32
C ASP A 90 -5.49 15.37 0.40
N ARG A 91 -4.55 15.98 1.12
CA ARG A 91 -3.19 15.48 1.33
C ARG A 91 -2.84 15.56 2.81
N ASP A 92 -2.73 14.40 3.44
CA ASP A 92 -2.27 14.31 4.82
C ASP A 92 -0.74 14.21 4.87
N THR A 93 -0.08 15.30 5.23
CA THR A 93 1.38 15.35 5.47
C THR A 93 1.76 15.04 6.91
N SER A 94 0.79 14.85 7.80
CA SER A 94 1.00 14.50 9.20
C SER A 94 1.33 13.01 9.40
N GLY A 95 1.16 12.20 8.35
CA GLY A 95 1.55 10.79 8.22
C GLY A 95 3.05 10.55 8.47
N GLY A 96 3.48 10.77 9.70
CA GLY A 96 4.74 10.29 10.23
C GLY A 96 4.78 8.77 10.12
N LYS A 97 5.99 8.23 9.93
CA LYS A 97 6.32 6.81 9.77
C LYS A 97 5.33 5.86 10.48
N VAL A 98 4.28 5.42 9.78
CA VAL A 98 3.51 4.27 10.25
C VAL A 98 4.32 3.05 9.86
N LYS A 99 4.71 2.26 10.86
CA LYS A 99 5.56 1.09 10.68
C LYS A 99 4.87 0.15 9.70
N GLY A 100 5.43 0.02 8.49
CA GLY A 100 4.86 -0.84 7.46
C GLY A 100 3.67 -0.27 6.68
N GLN A 101 3.59 1.04 6.42
CA GLN A 101 2.61 1.58 5.46
C GLN A 101 3.24 2.49 4.40
N GLY A 102 4.55 2.40 4.19
CA GLY A 102 5.29 3.38 3.39
C GLY A 102 5.56 4.65 4.19
N THR A 103 6.26 5.60 3.59
CA THR A 103 6.66 6.85 4.23
C THR A 103 6.27 8.03 3.36
N GLY A 104 5.66 9.06 3.94
CA GLY A 104 5.38 10.31 3.23
C GLY A 104 3.94 10.76 3.35
N THR A 105 3.52 11.61 2.41
CA THR A 105 2.17 12.14 2.31
C THR A 105 1.17 11.02 2.00
N VAL A 106 0.08 10.94 2.76
CA VAL A 106 -1.07 10.09 2.43
C VAL A 106 -1.99 10.89 1.52
N LEU A 107 -2.29 10.37 0.33
CA LEU A 107 -3.26 10.98 -0.57
C LEU A 107 -4.67 10.51 -0.20
N ILE A 108 -5.56 11.44 0.10
CA ILE A 108 -6.97 11.12 0.34
C ILE A 108 -7.69 11.21 -0.99
N VAL A 109 -8.19 10.09 -1.49
CA VAL A 109 -8.61 9.96 -2.91
C VAL A 109 -10.03 9.45 -3.08
N THR A 110 -10.68 9.94 -4.13
CA THR A 110 -11.82 9.30 -4.76
C THR A 110 -11.32 8.46 -5.94
N LEU A 111 -11.58 7.15 -5.92
CA LEU A 111 -11.29 6.26 -7.04
C LEU A 111 -12.50 6.15 -7.95
N VAL A 112 -12.26 6.36 -9.25
CA VAL A 112 -13.28 6.34 -10.29
C VAL A 112 -12.82 5.43 -11.43
N ASP A 113 -13.72 4.57 -11.90
CA ASP A 113 -13.54 3.84 -13.15
C ASP A 113 -13.37 4.83 -14.31
N ALA A 114 -12.26 4.76 -15.04
CA ALA A 114 -11.94 5.72 -16.08
C ALA A 114 -12.90 5.67 -17.28
N GLU A 115 -13.59 4.54 -17.49
CA GLU A 115 -14.51 4.33 -18.61
C GLU A 115 -15.97 4.57 -18.21
N GLU A 116 -16.37 4.08 -17.03
CA GLU A 116 -17.76 4.10 -16.58
C GLU A 116 -18.12 5.30 -15.68
N ASP A 117 -17.13 6.15 -15.32
CA ASP A 117 -17.24 7.25 -14.35
C ASP A 117 -17.91 6.83 -13.02
N SER A 118 -17.79 5.55 -12.68
CA SER A 118 -18.37 4.95 -11.48
C SER A 118 -17.39 5.05 -10.31
N SER A 119 -17.88 5.50 -9.15
CA SER A 119 -17.03 5.70 -7.98
C SER A 119 -16.99 4.45 -7.11
N ILE A 120 -15.77 3.93 -6.88
CA ILE A 120 -15.55 2.83 -5.92
C ILE A 120 -15.91 3.30 -4.51
N ASN A 121 -15.59 4.56 -4.17
CA ASN A 121 -15.93 5.11 -2.86
C ASN A 121 -17.45 5.07 -2.59
N ALA A 122 -18.26 5.40 -3.59
CA ALA A 122 -19.71 5.32 -3.47
C ALA A 122 -20.24 3.88 -3.46
N ALA A 123 -19.57 2.95 -4.17
CA ALA A 123 -19.93 1.54 -4.18
C ALA A 123 -19.73 0.89 -2.79
N MET A 124 -18.65 1.24 -2.10
CA MET A 124 -18.32 0.75 -0.75
C MET A 124 -19.34 1.15 0.34
N LEU A 125 -20.25 2.07 0.06
CA LEU A 125 -21.28 2.54 1.02
C LEU A 125 -22.63 1.81 0.87
N ARG A 126 -22.75 0.88 -0.09
CA ARG A 126 -23.99 0.15 -0.39
C ARG A 126 -24.02 -1.22 0.27
#